data_AF-A0A3B9GR40-F1
#
_entry.id   AF-A0A3B9GR40-F1
#
_cell.length_a   1.000
_cell.length_b   1.000
_cell.length_c   1.000
_cell.angle_alpha   90.00
_cell.angle_beta   90.00
_cell.angle_gamma   90.00
#
_symmetry.space_group_name_H-M   'P 1'
#
loop_
_entity.id
_entity.type
_entity.pdbx_description
1 polymer ?
#
loop_
_entity_poly.entity_id
_entity_poly.type
_entity_poly.pdbx_seq_one_letter_code
_entity_poly.pdbx_strand_id
1 'polypeptide(L)'
;EAQQELEDFYAADQAQVLRDIEPLTKRERVTYLTGKSAAYTAQMMQRWEKLFRLIVVKHNDQIMKPSENGVVVPGRYTTPGYDQQFREQISKDTGTRYLMPESSGDIKSL
;
A
#
# COMPACT_ATOMS: atom_id res chain seq x y z
N GLU A 1 -0.59 -10.62 -4.97
CA GLU A 1 -2.03 -10.40 -4.71
C GLU A 1 -2.62 -9.32 -5.60
N ALA A 2 -2.32 -8.03 -5.42
CA ALA A 2 -2.96 -6.96 -6.19
C ALA A 2 -2.79 -7.07 -7.72
N GLN A 3 -1.60 -7.48 -8.19
CA GLN A 3 -1.37 -7.72 -9.61
C GLN A 3 -2.24 -8.85 -10.16
N GLN A 4 -2.23 -10.02 -9.50
CA GLN A 4 -3.03 -11.18 -9.89
C GLN A 4 -4.53 -10.85 -9.91
N GLU A 5 -5.03 -10.13 -8.90
CA GLU A 5 -6.43 -9.68 -8.83
C GLU A 5 -6.83 -8.84 -10.04
N LEU A 6 -5.93 -7.96 -10.51
CA LEU A 6 -6.17 -7.16 -11.71
C LEU A 6 -6.12 -8.01 -12.97
N GLU A 7 -5.15 -8.91 -13.11
CA GLU A 7 -5.04 -9.84 -14.25
C GLU A 7 -6.26 -10.76 -14.37
N ASP A 8 -6.73 -11.31 -13.26
CA ASP A 8 -7.93 -12.15 -13.20
C ASP A 8 -9.17 -11.38 -13.62
N PHE A 9 -9.29 -10.11 -13.19
CA PHE A 9 -10.39 -9.24 -13.61
C PHE A 9 -10.40 -9.02 -15.13
N TYR A 10 -9.25 -8.75 -15.75
CA TYR A 10 -9.15 -8.62 -17.20
C TYR A 10 -9.52 -9.91 -17.94
N ALA A 11 -8.98 -11.04 -17.47
CA ALA A 11 -9.24 -12.35 -18.07
C ALA A 11 -10.73 -12.70 -18.01
N ALA A 12 -11.41 -12.39 -16.91
CA ALA A 12 -12.82 -12.65 -16.72
C ALA A 12 -13.73 -11.82 -17.65
N ASP A 13 -13.39 -10.55 -17.91
CA ASP A 13 -14.23 -9.66 -18.72
C ASP A 13 -13.99 -9.78 -20.24
N GLN A 14 -12.87 -10.39 -20.65
CA GLN A 14 -12.46 -10.49 -22.05
C GLN A 14 -13.55 -11.08 -22.97
N ALA A 15 -14.18 -12.17 -22.53
CA ALA A 15 -15.22 -12.83 -23.33
C ALA A 15 -16.46 -11.94 -23.50
N GLN A 16 -16.80 -11.12 -22.50
CA GLN A 16 -17.93 -10.20 -22.59
C GLN A 16 -17.63 -9.04 -23.52
N VAL A 17 -16.43 -8.45 -23.42
CA VAL A 17 -15.97 -7.39 -24.33
C VAL A 17 -16.06 -7.83 -25.78
N LEU A 18 -15.62 -9.07 -26.09
CA LEU A 18 -15.69 -9.59 -27.46
C LEU A 18 -17.13 -9.74 -27.97
N ARG A 19 -18.07 -10.18 -27.11
CA ARG A 19 -19.50 -10.26 -27.46
C ARG A 19 -20.11 -8.87 -27.69
N ASP A 20 -19.77 -7.90 -26.85
CA ASP A 20 -20.34 -6.54 -26.92
C ASP A 20 -19.90 -5.79 -28.18
N ILE A 21 -18.69 -6.04 -28.69
CA ILE A 21 -18.16 -5.36 -29.88
C ILE A 21 -18.61 -5.99 -31.20
N GLU A 22 -19.07 -7.25 -31.19
CA GLU A 22 -19.44 -8.01 -32.40
C GLU A 22 -20.53 -7.32 -33.25
N PRO A 23 -21.64 -6.81 -32.68
CA PRO A 23 -22.68 -6.14 -33.48
C PRO A 23 -22.33 -4.69 -33.87
N LEU A 24 -21.23 -4.13 -33.35
CA LEU A 24 -20.93 -2.70 -33.46
C LEU A 24 -20.25 -2.32 -34.79
N THR A 25 -20.60 -1.14 -35.31
CA THR A 25 -19.84 -0.51 -36.39
C THR A 25 -18.42 -0.17 -35.96
N LYS A 26 -17.52 0.08 -36.91
CA LYS A 26 -16.13 0.47 -36.60
C LYS A 26 -16.06 1.68 -35.66
N ARG A 27 -16.90 2.69 -35.88
CA ARG A 27 -16.93 3.91 -35.05
C ARG A 27 -17.36 3.60 -33.62
N GLU A 28 -18.43 2.82 -33.47
CA GLU A 28 -18.95 2.43 -32.16
C GLU A 28 -17.97 1.55 -31.39
N ARG A 29 -17.27 0.64 -32.07
CA ARG A 29 -16.20 -0.17 -31.46
C ARG A 29 -15.07 0.68 -30.88
N VAL A 30 -14.61 1.70 -31.63
CA VAL A 30 -13.58 2.61 -31.13
C VAL A 30 -14.06 3.31 -29.87
N THR A 31 -15.27 3.88 -29.88
CA THR A 31 -15.85 4.54 -28.70
C THR A 31 -15.97 3.59 -27.52
N TYR A 32 -16.50 2.38 -27.73
CA TYR A 32 -16.66 1.38 -26.68
C TYR A 32 -15.32 0.95 -26.08
N LEU A 33 -14.35 0.56 -26.92
CA LEU A 33 -13.04 0.08 -26.45
C LEU A 33 -12.24 1.19 -25.75
N THR A 34 -12.32 2.43 -26.22
CA THR A 34 -11.69 3.57 -25.54
C THR A 34 -12.32 3.80 -24.16
N GLY A 35 -13.65 3.80 -24.07
CA GLY A 35 -14.34 3.95 -22.78
C GLY A 35 -14.02 2.80 -21.82
N LYS A 36 -13.98 1.57 -22.33
CA LYS A 36 -13.67 0.38 -21.54
C LYS A 36 -12.22 0.39 -21.03
N SER A 37 -11.26 0.78 -21.87
CA SER A 37 -9.86 0.96 -21.48
C SER A 37 -9.69 2.03 -20.40
N ALA A 38 -10.42 3.14 -20.50
CA ALA A 38 -10.42 4.19 -19.49
C ALA A 38 -10.99 3.68 -18.15
N ALA A 39 -12.10 2.95 -18.18
CA ALA A 39 -12.71 2.36 -16.99
C ALA A 39 -11.77 1.36 -16.29
N TYR A 40 -11.13 0.47 -17.05
CA TYR A 40 -10.14 -0.46 -16.53
C TYR A 40 -8.94 0.26 -15.90
N THR A 41 -8.45 1.32 -16.55
CA THR A 41 -7.36 2.13 -16.01
C THR A 41 -7.74 2.78 -14.68
N ALA A 42 -8.95 3.33 -14.58
CA ALA A 42 -9.45 3.92 -13.33
C ALA A 42 -9.51 2.87 -12.20
N GLN A 43 -10.03 1.68 -12.49
CA GLN A 43 -10.10 0.59 -11.51
C GLN A 43 -8.71 0.11 -11.05
N MET A 44 -7.77 -0.04 -11.98
CA MET A 44 -6.37 -0.33 -11.64
C MET A 44 -5.81 0.73 -10.70
N MET A 45 -5.94 2.01 -11.07
CA MET A 45 -5.40 3.11 -10.27
C MET A 45 -5.98 3.14 -8.85
N GLN A 46 -7.29 2.94 -8.69
CA GLN A 46 -7.92 2.84 -7.38
C GLN A 46 -7.37 1.67 -6.56
N ARG A 47 -7.15 0.52 -7.19
CA ARG A 47 -6.61 -0.66 -6.50
C ARG A 47 -5.16 -0.47 -6.06
N TRP A 48 -4.34 0.15 -6.91
CA TRP A 48 -2.96 0.51 -6.59
C TRP A 48 -2.88 1.57 -5.49
N GLU A 49 -3.76 2.56 -5.51
CA GLU A 49 -3.84 3.57 -4.44
C GLU A 49 -4.18 2.91 -3.09
N LYS A 50 -5.15 1.98 -3.07
CA LYS A 50 -5.48 1.22 -1.86
C LYS A 50 -4.29 0.42 -1.35
N LEU A 51 -3.53 -0.22 -2.24
CA LEU A 51 -2.31 -0.95 -1.88
C LEU A 51 -1.25 -0.01 -1.30
N PHE A 52 -1.01 1.13 -1.95
CA PHE A 52 -0.05 2.14 -1.50
C PHE A 52 -0.39 2.63 -0.09
N ARG A 53 -1.67 2.99 0.15
CA ARG A 53 -2.14 3.40 1.48
C ARG A 53 -1.91 2.30 2.51
N LEU A 54 -2.17 1.04 2.18
CA LEU A 54 -1.90 -0.08 3.07
C LEU A 54 -0.41 -0.20 3.41
N ILE A 55 0.47 -0.12 2.41
CA ILE A 55 1.93 -0.20 2.60
C ILE A 55 2.42 0.94 3.49
N VAL A 56 2.00 2.18 3.20
CA VAL A 56 2.35 3.35 4.01
C VAL A 56 1.88 3.13 5.44
N VAL A 57 0.60 2.83 5.68
CA VAL A 57 0.09 2.65 7.06
C VAL A 57 0.77 1.48 7.77
N LYS A 58 1.10 0.41 7.06
CA LYS A 58 1.79 -0.76 7.63
C LYS A 58 3.24 -0.51 7.99
N HIS A 59 3.93 0.41 7.34
CA HIS A 59 5.38 0.54 7.45
C HIS A 59 5.85 1.99 7.68
N ASN A 60 4.95 2.92 7.99
CA ASN A 60 5.30 4.30 8.27
C ASN A 60 6.14 4.37 9.55
N ASP A 61 7.23 5.13 9.51
CA ASP A 61 8.01 5.53 10.70
C ASP A 61 8.45 4.36 11.59
N GLN A 62 8.90 3.27 10.96
CA GLN A 62 9.27 2.02 11.62
C GLN A 62 8.14 1.39 12.47
N ILE A 63 6.88 1.79 12.27
CA ILE A 63 5.73 1.15 12.94
C ILE A 63 5.18 0.10 11.99
N MET A 64 5.30 -1.17 12.40
CA MET A 64 4.64 -2.30 11.75
C MET A 64 3.25 -2.50 12.34
N LYS A 65 2.22 -2.29 11.51
CA LYS A 65 0.81 -2.55 11.87
C LYS A 65 0.38 -3.88 11.24
N PRO A 66 -0.15 -4.85 12.01
CA PRO A 66 -0.71 -6.05 11.44
C PRO A 66 -1.95 -5.70 10.60
N SER A 67 -2.18 -6.51 9.58
CA SER A 67 -3.39 -6.43 8.75
C SER A 67 -3.97 -7.81 8.52
N GLU A 68 -5.28 -7.87 8.40
CA GLU A 68 -6.01 -9.05 7.98
C GLU A 68 -6.87 -8.67 6.77
N ASN A 69 -6.83 -9.47 5.70
CA ASN A 69 -7.62 -9.23 4.48
C ASN A 69 -7.48 -7.81 3.89
N GLY A 70 -6.28 -7.23 3.97
CA GLY A 70 -5.99 -5.88 3.45
C GLY A 70 -6.55 -4.72 4.29
N VAL A 71 -7.02 -5.00 5.51
CA VAL A 71 -7.46 -3.99 6.49
C VAL A 71 -6.52 -3.99 7.68
N VAL A 72 -6.09 -2.80 8.10
CA VAL A 72 -5.21 -2.63 9.26
C VAL A 72 -5.99 -2.85 10.54
N VAL A 73 -5.51 -3.74 11.41
CA VAL A 73 -6.15 -4.02 12.70
C VAL A 73 -5.69 -2.98 13.73
N PRO A 74 -6.61 -2.21 14.36
CA PRO A 74 -6.24 -1.22 15.36
C PRO A 74 -5.62 -1.86 16.62
N GLY A 75 -4.70 -1.16 17.27
CA GLY A 75 -4.27 -1.48 18.64
C GLY A 75 -3.14 -2.49 18.80
N ARG A 76 -2.57 -3.02 17.71
CA ARG A 76 -1.32 -3.81 17.74
C ARG A 76 -0.28 -3.16 16.86
N TYR A 77 0.88 -2.85 17.40
CA TYR A 77 2.00 -2.25 16.67
C TYR A 77 3.30 -2.90 17.11
N THR A 78 4.19 -3.20 16.17
CA THR A 78 5.57 -3.58 16.48
C THR A 78 6.51 -2.55 15.86
N THR A 79 7.47 -2.09 16.64
CA THR A 79 8.55 -1.25 16.13
C THR A 79 9.81 -2.11 16.13
N PRO A 80 10.38 -2.47 14.96
CA PRO A 80 11.64 -3.21 14.92
C PRO A 80 12.80 -2.37 15.45
N GLY A 81 12.61 -1.05 15.59
CA GLY A 81 13.64 -0.11 15.98
C GLY A 81 14.74 -0.01 14.92
N TYR A 82 15.80 0.71 15.26
CA TYR A 82 17.01 0.74 14.44
C TYR A 82 17.90 -0.46 14.74
N ASP A 83 18.57 -0.99 13.72
CA ASP A 83 19.57 -2.03 13.92
C ASP A 83 20.75 -1.53 14.79
N GLN A 84 21.60 -2.46 15.25
CA GLN A 84 22.71 -2.12 16.13
C GLN A 84 23.73 -1.20 15.45
N GLN A 85 24.03 -1.43 14.16
CA GLN A 85 25.03 -0.64 13.44
C GLN A 85 24.62 0.81 13.30
N PHE A 86 23.35 1.06 12.98
CA PHE A 86 22.79 2.40 12.91
C PHE A 86 22.82 3.10 14.26
N ARG A 87 22.46 2.39 15.34
CA ARG A 87 22.52 2.93 16.71
C ARG A 87 23.94 3.35 17.11
N GLU A 88 24.92 2.51 16.80
CA GLU A 88 26.34 2.79 17.07
C GLU A 88 26.84 3.99 16.26
N GLN A 89 26.50 4.05 14.97
CA GLN A 89 26.89 5.15 14.09
C GLN A 89 26.28 6.48 14.55
N ILE A 90 24.99 6.50 14.89
CA ILE A 90 24.33 7.69 15.45
C ILE A 90 24.98 8.12 16.76
N SER A 91 25.28 7.19 17.67
CA SER A 91 25.97 7.52 18.93
C SER A 91 27.34 8.14 18.68
N LYS A 92 28.08 7.66 17.68
CA LYS A 92 29.38 8.19 17.29
C LYS A 92 29.28 9.60 16.72
N ASP A 93 28.33 9.83 15.81
CA ASP A 93 28.19 11.11 15.11
C ASP A 93 27.60 12.21 16.00
N THR A 94 26.80 11.84 16.99
CA THR A 94 26.00 12.78 17.79
C THR A 94 26.52 12.94 19.22
N GLY A 95 27.49 12.13 19.62
CA GLY A 95 28.06 12.13 20.96
C GLY A 95 26.97 11.91 22.02
N THR A 96 26.86 12.86 22.96
CA THR A 96 25.89 12.77 24.06
C THR A 96 24.52 13.38 23.74
N ARG A 97 24.35 13.95 22.53
CA ARG A 97 23.16 14.75 22.17
C ARG A 97 21.84 14.00 22.32
N TYR A 98 21.84 12.69 22.05
CA TYR A 98 20.66 11.83 22.11
C TYR A 98 20.73 10.78 23.23
N LEU A 99 21.70 10.89 24.15
CA LEU A 99 21.73 10.02 25.32
C LEU A 99 20.57 10.39 26.24
N MET A 100 19.73 9.40 26.56
CA MET A 100 18.71 9.55 27.58
C MET A 100 19.40 9.74 28.95
N PRO A 101 18.96 10.69 29.79
CA PRO A 101 19.49 10.84 31.13
C PRO A 101 19.31 9.55 31.92
N GLU A 102 20.37 9.08 32.60
CA GLU A 102 20.25 7.98 33.54
C GLU A 102 19.49 8.50 34.77
N SER A 103 18.21 8.17 34.84
CA SER A 103 17.26 8.52 35.91
C SER A 103 16.78 9.98 35.95
N SER A 104 15.54 10.18 35.53
CA SER A 104 14.59 10.95 36.32
C SER A 104 13.44 10.00 36.66
N GLY A 105 13.29 9.67 37.95
CA GLY A 105 12.12 8.94 38.42
C GLY A 105 10.82 9.63 38.00
N ASP A 106 9.78 8.83 37.82
CA ASP A 106 8.39 9.25 37.60
C ASP A 106 8.09 9.98 36.28
N ILE A 107 8.06 9.24 35.16
CA ILE A 107 7.04 9.54 34.13
C ILE A 107 5.87 8.60 34.42
N LYS A 108 4.89 9.12 35.18
CA LYS A 108 3.59 8.48 35.35
C LYS A 108 3.01 8.14 33.98
N SER A 109 2.52 6.91 33.90
CA SER A 109 1.64 6.38 32.86
C SER A 109 0.63 7.42 32.34
N LEU A 110 0.59 7.59 31.03
CA LEU A 110 -0.60 8.02 30.29
C LEU A 110 -0.94 6.95 29.27
#